data_AF-A0A9E5CSE4-F1
#
_entry.id   AF-A0A9E5CSE4-F1
#
_cell.length_a   1.000
_cell.length_b   1.000
_cell.length_c   1.000
_cell.angle_alpha   90.00
_cell.angle_beta   90.00
_cell.angle_gamma   90.00
#
_symmetry.space_group_name_H-M   'P 1'
#
loop_
_entity.id
_entity.type
_entity.pdbx_description
1 polymer ?
#
loop_
_entity_poly.entity_id
_entity_poly.type
_entity_poly.pdbx_seq_one_letter_code
_entity_poly.pdbx_strand_id
1 'polypeptide(L)' 'YTNPMFQTAAEGYTWLNQTIAIGRGKAIAGGVEYRVWAVSDPA' A
#
# COMPACT_ATOMS: atom_id res chain seq x y z
N TYR A 1 10.25 -1.65 -6.77
CA TYR A 1 9.28 -1.73 -5.66
C TYR A 1 9.18 -0.36 -5.01
N THR A 2 8.04 -0.02 -4.43
CA THR A 2 7.78 1.25 -3.74
C THR A 2 7.32 0.99 -2.31
N ASN A 3 7.53 1.93 -1.40
CA ASN A 3 6.98 1.87 -0.05
C ASN A 3 5.94 3.00 0.10
N PRO A 4 4.65 2.72 -0.17
CA PRO A 4 3.60 3.71 -0.02
C PRO A 4 3.31 3.99 1.45
N MET A 5 3.17 5.27 1.79
CA MET A 5 2.74 5.73 3.11
C MET A 5 1.30 6.25 3.02
N PHE A 6 0.47 5.88 3.99
CA PHE A 6 -0.90 6.33 4.10
C PHE A 6 -1.06 7.32 5.24
N GLN A 7 -1.90 8.33 5.05
CA GLN A 7 -2.30 9.28 6.09
C GLN A 7 -3.79 9.60 5.93
N THR A 8 -4.58 9.34 6.96
CA THR A 8 -6.02 9.57 6.95
C THR A 8 -6.56 9.82 8.35
N ALA A 9 -7.66 10.56 8.44
CA ALA A 9 -8.44 10.75 9.67
C ALA A 9 -9.77 10.00 9.66
N ALA A 10 -10.08 9.26 8.58
CA ALA A 10 -11.32 8.48 8.49
C ALA A 10 -11.25 7.27 9.45
N GLU A 11 -12.18 7.21 10.40
CA GLU A 11 -12.16 6.25 11.51
C GLU A 11 -11.98 4.80 11.04
N GLY A 12 -12.77 4.36 10.05
CA GLY A 12 -12.70 3.00 9.48
C GLY A 12 -11.41 2.66 8.73
N TYR A 13 -10.56 3.65 8.46
CA TYR A 13 -9.27 3.49 7.77
C TYR A 13 -8.07 3.90 8.61
N THR A 14 -8.25 4.20 9.90
CA THR A 14 -7.18 4.65 10.80
C THR A 14 -6.02 3.64 10.87
N TRP A 15 -6.30 2.35 10.67
CA TRP A 15 -5.30 1.28 10.63
C TRP A 15 -4.23 1.48 9.54
N LEU A 16 -4.57 2.16 8.43
CA LEU A 16 -3.61 2.46 7.36
C LEU A 16 -2.46 3.36 7.81
N ASN A 17 -2.70 4.24 8.78
CA ASN A 17 -1.68 5.16 9.29
C ASN A 17 -0.50 4.45 9.96
N GLN A 18 -0.68 3.20 10.39
CA GLN A 18 0.34 2.37 11.03
C GLN A 18 0.73 1.15 10.20
N THR A 19 0.18 1.02 8.98
CA THR A 19 0.45 -0.12 8.11
C THR A 19 1.72 0.13 7.30
N ILE A 20 2.71 -0.76 7.46
CA ILE A 20 3.84 -0.84 6.54
C ILE A 20 3.38 -1.59 5.30
N ALA A 21 3.62 -1.03 4.11
CA ALA A 21 3.19 -1.63 2.86
C ALA A 21 4.32 -1.67 1.82
N ILE A 22 4.23 -2.62 0.89
CA ILE A 22 5.12 -2.72 -0.27
C ILE A 22 4.27 -2.72 -1.53
N GLY A 23 4.65 -1.88 -2.49
CA GLY A 23 4.06 -1.78 -3.81
C GLY A 23 4.96 -2.33 -4.91
N ARG A 24 4.35 -3.00 -5.90
CA ARG A 24 4.99 -3.35 -7.18
C ARG A 24 4.22 -2.71 -8.33
N GLY A 25 4.91 -1.85 -9.07
CA GLY A 25 4.43 -1.32 -10.35
C GLY A 25 4.69 -2.30 -11.51
N LYS A 26 3.75 -2.37 -12.45
CA LYS A 26 3.87 -3.05 -13.74
C LYS A 26 3.37 -2.12 -14.84
N ALA A 27 4.18 -1.90 -15.87
CA ALA A 27 3.73 -1.17 -17.05
C ALA A 27 2.61 -1.94 -17.76
N ILE A 28 1.56 -1.23 -18.14
CA ILE A 28 0.43 -1.70 -18.94
C ILE A 28 0.21 -0.77 -20.12
N ALA A 29 -0.63 -1.16 -21.08
CA ALA A 29 -0.99 -0.27 -22.18
C ALA A 29 -1.64 1.00 -21.61
N GLY A 30 -1.00 2.16 -21.81
CA GLY A 30 -1.50 3.45 -21.37
C GLY A 30 -1.21 3.81 -19.90
N GLY A 31 -0.41 3.05 -19.15
CA GLY A 31 -0.09 3.43 -17.77
C GLY A 31 0.69 2.41 -16.95
N VAL A 32 0.49 2.47 -15.64
CA VAL A 32 1.13 1.59 -14.65
C VAL A 32 0.07 1.03 -13.70
N GLU A 33 0.01 -0.31 -13.60
CA GLU A 33 -0.73 -1.00 -12.54
C GLU A 33 0.16 -1.09 -11.28
N TYR A 34 -0.38 -0.75 -10.12
CA TYR A 34 0.27 -1.01 -8.83
C TYR A 34 -0.49 -2.07 -8.05
N ARG A 35 0.23 -3.08 -7.59
CA ARG A 35 -0.25 -4.00 -6.56
C ARG A 35 0.45 -3.67 -5.25
N VAL A 36 -0.32 -3.57 -4.17
CA VAL A 36 0.17 -3.17 -2.85
C VAL A 36 -0.25 -4.21 -1.84
N TRP A 37 0.68 -4.60 -0.97
CA TRP A 37 0.47 -5.57 0.10
C TRP A 37 0.84 -4.93 1.43
N ALA A 38 0.06 -5.22 2.48
CA ALA A 38 0.47 -4.96 3.85
C ALA A 38 1.57 -5.96 4.24
N VAL A 39 2.58 -5.47 4.96
CA VAL A 39 3.56 -6.31 5.63
C VAL A 39 2.99 -6.70 6.98
N SER A 40 2.86 -7.99 7.23
CA SER A 40 2.44 -8.55 8.52
C SER A 40 3.47 -9.54 9.03
N ASP A 41 3.66 -9.58 10.34
CA ASP A 41 4.40 -10.66 10.99
C ASP A 41 3.57 -11.95 10.89
N PRO A 42 4.13 -13.08 10.44
CA PRO A 42 3.43 -14.37 10.41
C PRO A 42 3.21 -15.03 11.78
N ALA A 43 3.47 -14.34 12.90
CA ALA A 43 3.26 -14.83 14.27
C ALA A 43 1.82 -15.30 14.57
#